data_AF-A0A9E6AYS2-F1
#
_entry.id   AF-A0A9E6AYS2-F1
#
_cell.length_a   1.000
_cell.length_b   1.000
_cell.length_c   1.000
_cell.angle_alpha   90.00
_cell.angle_beta   90.00
_cell.angle_gamma   90.00
#
_symmetry.space_group_name_H-M   'P 1'
#
loop_
_entity.id
_entity.type
_entity.pdbx_description
1 polymer ?
#
loop_
_entity_poly.entity_id
_entity_poly.type
_entity_poly.pdbx_seq_one_letter_code
_entity_poly.pdbx_strand_id
1 'polypeptide(L)'
;MIINAQHYSKIAVLGLGLTGQSCVRFLLQQGITPTLFDTRTAFDVSTITEQFGSVALNLGTFDGVDFSQFEILLVSPGIAISHP
;
A
#
# COMPACT_ATOMS: atom_id res chain seq x y z
N MET A 1 1.77 14.08 -0.97
CA MET A 1 1.46 14.23 0.48
C MET A 1 2.55 15.08 1.09
N ILE A 2 2.21 16.04 1.95
CA ILE A 2 3.20 16.90 2.60
C ILE A 2 3.39 16.48 4.06
N ILE A 3 4.61 16.12 4.44
CA ILE A 3 5.02 15.88 5.83
C ILE A 3 6.29 16.68 6.07
N ASN A 4 6.35 17.47 7.14
CA ASN A 4 7.52 18.31 7.48
C ASN A 4 8.00 19.19 6.31
N ALA A 5 7.06 19.81 5.59
CA ALA A 5 7.33 20.62 4.39
C ALA A 5 7.98 19.88 3.20
N GLN A 6 8.07 18.56 3.25
CA GLN A 6 8.55 17.73 2.14
C GLN A 6 7.38 17.06 1.42
N HIS A 7 7.47 16.98 0.10
CA HIS A 7 6.46 16.33 -0.74
C HIS A 7 6.86 14.88 -1.02
N TYR A 8 5.92 13.98 -0.76
CA TYR A 8 6.04 12.53 -1.00
C TYR A 8 4.98 12.07 -1.99
N SER A 9 5.38 11.32 -3.00
CA SER A 9 4.50 10.81 -4.07
C SER A 9 4.61 9.31 -4.30
N LYS A 10 5.75 8.67 -3.96
CA LYS A 10 5.93 7.22 -4.10
C LYS A 10 5.63 6.53 -2.78
N ILE A 11 4.40 6.08 -2.62
CA ILE A 11 3.92 5.50 -1.36
C ILE A 11 3.44 4.07 -1.60
N ALA A 12 3.89 3.14 -0.75
CA ALA A 12 3.37 1.78 -0.71
C ALA A 12 2.50 1.56 0.54
N VAL A 13 1.41 0.79 0.38
CA VAL A 13 0.58 0.31 1.48
C VAL A 13 0.73 -1.19 1.59
N LEU A 14 1.26 -1.66 2.72
CA LEU A 14 1.51 -3.07 3.01
C LEU A 14 0.42 -3.57 3.96
N GLY A 15 -0.40 -4.48 3.46
CA GLY A 15 -1.56 -5.04 4.14
C GLY A 15 -2.84 -4.28 3.82
N LEU A 16 -3.84 -4.98 3.30
CA LEU A 16 -5.13 -4.48 2.83
C LEU A 16 -6.30 -5.00 3.69
N GLY A 17 -6.07 -5.08 5.00
CA GLY A 17 -7.16 -5.15 5.98
C GLY A 17 -7.92 -3.82 6.08
N LEU A 18 -8.83 -3.70 7.06
CA LEU A 18 -9.64 -2.49 7.24
C LEU A 18 -8.80 -1.21 7.36
N THR A 19 -7.75 -1.24 8.18
CA THR A 19 -6.85 -0.10 8.38
C THR A 19 -6.07 0.24 7.11
N GLY A 20 -5.52 -0.77 6.43
CA GLY A 20 -4.80 -0.58 5.17
C GLY A 20 -5.68 0.07 4.09
N GLN A 21 -6.90 -0.43 3.91
CA GLN A 21 -7.87 0.15 2.98
C GLN A 21 -8.25 1.59 3.35
N SER A 22 -8.27 1.94 4.65
CA SER A 22 -8.47 3.33 5.06
C SER A 22 -7.31 4.24 4.66
N CYS A 23 -6.07 3.75 4.74
CA CYS A 23 -4.89 4.46 4.25
C CYS A 23 -4.96 4.66 2.74
N VAL A 24 -5.39 3.66 1.97
CA VAL A 24 -5.58 3.79 0.51
C VAL A 24 -6.58 4.90 0.18
N ARG A 25 -7.76 4.90 0.82
CA ARG A 25 -8.77 5.96 0.62
C ARG A 25 -8.22 7.35 0.93
N PHE A 26 -7.51 7.49 2.04
CA PHE A 26 -6.90 8.76 2.42
C PHE A 26 -5.91 9.23 1.34
N LEU A 27 -5.00 8.37 0.89
CA LEU A 27 -4.00 8.72 -0.12
C LEU A 27 -4.63 9.13 -1.45
N LEU A 28 -5.65 8.40 -1.92
CA LEU A 28 -6.39 8.74 -3.13
C LEU A 28 -7.07 10.11 -3.02
N GLN A 29 -7.65 10.43 -1.85
CA GLN A 29 -8.23 11.77 -1.59
C GLN A 29 -7.17 12.88 -1.59
N GLN A 30 -5.91 12.56 -1.30
CA GLN A 30 -4.78 13.48 -1.41
C GLN A 30 -4.20 13.56 -2.84
N GLY A 31 -4.83 12.89 -3.82
CA GLY A 31 -4.36 12.85 -5.21
C GLY A 31 -3.15 11.93 -5.41
N ILE A 32 -2.93 10.96 -4.53
CA ILE A 32 -1.80 10.03 -4.59
C ILE A 32 -2.32 8.64 -4.88
N THR A 33 -1.78 8.00 -5.91
CA THR A 33 -2.07 6.60 -6.24
C THR A 33 -0.99 5.70 -5.61
N PRO A 34 -1.27 5.01 -4.49
CA PRO A 34 -0.30 4.13 -3.87
C PRO A 34 -0.12 2.82 -4.63
N THR A 35 1.02 2.15 -4.41
CA THR A 35 1.20 0.74 -4.74
C THR A 35 0.77 -0.12 -3.57
N LEU A 36 -0.06 -1.12 -3.83
CA LEU A 36 -0.67 -1.97 -2.82
C LEU A 36 0.02 -3.33 -2.76
N PHE A 37 0.25 -3.80 -1.54
CA PHE A 37 0.84 -5.11 -1.26
C PHE A 37 0.02 -5.83 -0.19
N ASP A 38 -0.23 -7.13 -0.35
CA ASP A 38 -0.81 -7.97 0.70
C ASP A 38 -0.25 -9.39 0.63
N THR A 39 0.10 -9.99 1.77
CA THR A 39 0.72 -11.32 1.79
C THR A 39 -0.25 -12.45 1.48
N ARG A 40 -1.57 -12.18 1.53
CA ARG A 40 -2.59 -13.17 1.20
C ARG A 40 -2.64 -13.38 -0.31
N THR A 41 -2.50 -14.63 -0.72
CA THR A 41 -2.70 -15.05 -2.11
C THR A 41 -4.18 -15.09 -2.49
N ALA A 42 -5.04 -15.50 -1.54
CA ALA A 42 -6.48 -15.44 -1.66
C ALA A 42 -6.98 -14.08 -1.14
N PHE A 43 -7.12 -13.12 -2.05
CA PHE A 43 -7.59 -11.77 -1.77
C PHE A 43 -8.62 -11.35 -2.84
N ASP A 44 -9.71 -10.71 -2.42
CA ASP A 44 -10.75 -10.26 -3.34
C ASP A 44 -10.32 -8.99 -4.11
N VAL A 45 -9.74 -9.22 -5.28
CA VAL A 45 -9.23 -8.16 -6.18
C VAL A 45 -10.38 -7.33 -6.78
N SER A 46 -11.55 -7.94 -7.03
CA SER A 46 -12.71 -7.22 -7.56
C SER A 46 -13.12 -6.10 -6.64
N THR A 47 -13.26 -6.39 -5.34
CA THR A 47 -13.64 -5.39 -4.33
C THR A 47 -12.64 -4.22 -4.29
N ILE A 48 -11.34 -4.48 -4.43
CA ILE A 48 -10.32 -3.42 -4.45
C ILE A 48 -10.41 -2.57 -5.71
N THR A 49 -10.58 -3.21 -6.86
CA THR A 49 -10.68 -2.52 -8.15
C THR A 49 -11.93 -1.65 -8.21
N GLU A 50 -13.05 -2.13 -7.66
CA GLU A 50 -14.29 -1.36 -7.54
C GLU A 50 -14.14 -0.16 -6.60
N GLN A 51 -13.47 -0.34 -5.46
CA GLN A 51 -13.33 0.73 -4.47
C GLN A 51 -12.28 1.79 -4.84
N PHE A 52 -11.17 1.37 -5.44
CA PHE A 52 -9.96 2.20 -5.60
C PHE A 52 -9.57 2.42 -7.06
N GLY A 53 -10.24 1.79 -8.01
CA GLY A 53 -9.94 1.90 -9.43
C GLY A 53 -8.66 1.17 -9.83
N SER A 54 -7.94 1.74 -10.80
CA SER A 54 -6.71 1.15 -11.33
C SER A 54 -5.51 1.45 -10.42
N VAL A 55 -5.45 0.74 -9.29
CA VAL A 55 -4.30 0.73 -8.37
C VAL A 55 -3.44 -0.50 -8.63
N ALA A 56 -2.12 -0.34 -8.58
CA ALA A 56 -1.21 -1.48 -8.69
C ALA A 56 -1.33 -2.35 -7.43
N LEU A 57 -1.73 -3.61 -7.60
CA LEU A 57 -1.95 -4.56 -6.51
C LEU A 57 -1.02 -5.77 -6.68
N ASN A 58 -0.23 -6.04 -5.66
CA ASN A 58 0.68 -7.19 -5.58
C ASN A 58 0.23 -8.09 -4.42
N LEU A 59 0.03 -9.37 -4.72
CA LEU A 59 -0.41 -10.37 -3.74
C LEU A 59 0.67 -11.44 -3.56
N GLY A 60 0.75 -11.99 -2.35
CA GLY A 60 1.72 -13.03 -2.00
C GLY A 60 2.92 -12.48 -1.22
N THR A 61 3.95 -13.31 -1.04
CA THR A 61 5.11 -12.94 -0.22
C THR A 61 5.81 -11.70 -0.77
N PHE A 62 6.50 -10.97 0.09
CA PHE A 62 7.27 -9.78 -0.31
C PHE A 62 8.66 -10.15 -0.88
N ASP A 63 8.90 -11.43 -1.14
CA ASP A 63 10.19 -11.91 -1.62
C ASP A 63 10.51 -11.31 -2.99
N GLY A 64 11.66 -10.63 -3.09
CA GLY A 64 12.11 -10.00 -4.33
C GLY A 64 11.39 -8.68 -4.67
N VAL A 65 10.53 -8.17 -3.80
CA VAL A 65 9.98 -6.81 -3.94
C VAL A 65 11.06 -5.80 -3.56
N ASP A 66 11.44 -4.95 -4.51
CA ASP A 66 12.31 -3.80 -4.22
C ASP A 66 11.48 -2.67 -3.60
N PHE A 67 11.52 -2.55 -2.27
CA PHE A 67 10.85 -1.45 -1.56
C PHE A 67 11.65 -0.14 -1.58
N SER A 68 12.92 -0.14 -2.00
CA SER A 68 13.77 1.07 -2.00
C SER A 68 13.28 2.15 -2.98
N GLN A 69 12.44 1.77 -3.94
CA GLN A 69 11.81 2.69 -4.87
C GLN A 69 10.74 3.60 -4.23
N PHE A 70 10.26 3.27 -3.03
CA PHE A 70 9.23 4.02 -2.32
C PHE A 70 9.84 4.97 -1.29
N GLU A 71 9.23 6.14 -1.15
CA GLU A 71 9.64 7.13 -0.16
C GLU A 71 8.96 6.89 1.20
N ILE A 72 7.77 6.29 1.19
CA ILE A 72 6.99 5.96 2.38
C ILE A 72 6.40 4.56 2.25
N LEU A 73 6.58 3.74 3.29
CA LEU A 73 5.89 2.48 3.48
C LEU A 73 4.87 2.63 4.61
N LEU A 74 3.58 2.46 4.31
CA LEU A 74 2.53 2.34 5.32
C LEU A 74 2.33 0.87 5.64
N VAL A 75 2.93 0.43 6.74
CA VAL A 75 2.97 -0.98 7.13
C VAL A 75 1.87 -1.29 8.16
N SER A 76 0.97 -2.21 7.81
CA SER A 76 -0.04 -2.72 8.74
C SER A 76 0.63 -3.34 9.98
N PRO A 77 0.10 -3.14 11.20
CA PRO A 77 0.70 -3.69 12.43
C PRO A 77 0.87 -5.21 12.44
N GLY A 78 0.07 -5.94 11.66
CA GLY A 78 0.16 -7.40 11.54
C GLY A 78 1.28 -7.91 10.65
N ILE A 79 2.04 -7.02 9.99
CA ILE A 79 3.16 -7.39 9.14
C ILE A 79 4.44 -7.32 9.96
N ALA A 80 5.18 -8.43 9.99
CA ALA A 80 6.47 -8.48 10.65
C ALA A 80 7.49 -7.60 9.90
N ILE A 81 7.96 -6.53 10.57
CA ILE A 81 8.99 -5.61 10.05
C ILE A 81 10.41 -6.20 10.19
N SER A 82 10.53 -7.41 10.75
CA SER A 82 11.82 -8.11 10.88
C SER A 82 12.36 -8.69 9.57
N HIS A 83 11.67 -8.47 8.45
CA HIS A 83 12.22 -8.73 7.12
C HIS A 83 13.05 -7.51 6.67
N PRO A 84 14.34 -7.70 6.30
CA PRO A 84 15.19 -6.62 5.81
C PRO A 84 14.69 -6.02 4.50
#